data_AF-A0A9P0LZP8-F1
#
_entry.id   AF-A0A9P0LZP8-F1
#
_cell.length_a   1.000
_cell.length_b   1.000
_cell.length_c   1.000
_cell.angle_alpha   90.00
_cell.angle_beta   90.00
_cell.angle_gamma   90.00
#
_symmetry.space_group_name_H-M   'P 1'
#
loop_
_entity.id
_entity.type
_entity.pdbx_description
1 polymer ?
#
loop_
_entity_poly.entity_id
_entity_poly.type
_entity_poly.pdbx_seq_one_letter_code
_entity_poly.pdbx_strand_id
1 'polypeptide(L)'
;MLSKAYCFINIILVILGVCGGYAGQKSKLKYHKNWKLLPDQSSCGKSNSYERIVGGSAAKLGQYPWMANLIRKDKGHIDLLCGGSLINENHVLTAAHCIVSGLNFVRVGEYNLDTTLDCEGSVCAPRAIDYRILKAVRHPGYRARKMLHDIALIKLKSRVRFTRK
;
A
#
# COMPACT_ATOMS: atom_id res chain seq x y z
N MET A 1 -15.41 -7.50 -17.30
CA MET A 1 -15.22 -8.95 -17.06
C MET A 1 -13.73 -9.17 -16.80
N LEU A 2 -13.38 -9.59 -15.58
CA LEU A 2 -12.02 -9.72 -14.99
C LEU A 2 -11.50 -8.48 -14.21
N SER A 3 -12.12 -8.17 -13.06
CA SER A 3 -11.61 -7.21 -12.06
C SER A 3 -11.26 -7.90 -10.73
N LYS A 4 -10.70 -9.11 -10.80
CA LYS A 4 -9.98 -9.65 -9.63
C LYS A 4 -8.69 -8.85 -9.53
N ALA A 5 -8.36 -8.29 -8.36
CA ALA A 5 -7.16 -7.49 -8.15
C ALA A 5 -5.92 -8.20 -8.71
N TYR A 6 -5.56 -7.86 -9.95
CA TYR A 6 -4.31 -8.27 -10.53
C TYR A 6 -3.25 -7.47 -9.78
N CYS A 7 -2.39 -8.19 -9.07
CA CYS A 7 -1.20 -7.64 -8.46
C CYS A 7 -0.23 -7.26 -9.59
N PHE A 8 -0.54 -6.21 -10.36
CA PHE A 8 0.38 -5.60 -11.30
C PHE A 8 1.33 -4.69 -10.53
N ILE A 9 2.41 -5.34 -10.10
CA ILE A 9 3.79 -4.89 -10.07
C ILE A 9 3.97 -3.47 -10.65
N ASN A 10 3.96 -2.49 -9.77
CA ASN A 10 4.81 -1.29 -9.87
C ASN A 10 5.48 -0.97 -8.52
N ILE A 11 5.72 -2.01 -7.70
CA ILE A 11 6.61 -1.98 -6.52
C ILE A 11 7.66 -3.09 -6.68
N ILE A 12 8.16 -3.31 -7.90
CA ILE A 12 9.39 -4.10 -8.13
C ILE A 12 10.38 -3.22 -8.90
N LEU A 13 11.01 -2.31 -8.16
CA LEU A 13 12.37 -1.87 -8.46
C LEU A 13 13.10 -1.43 -7.18
N VAL A 14 13.01 -2.23 -6.12
CA VAL A 14 13.90 -2.11 -4.95
C VAL A 14 14.61 -3.44 -4.62
N ILE A 15 14.28 -4.55 -5.29
CA ILE A 15 14.88 -5.85 -4.94
C ILE A 15 15.26 -6.64 -6.19
N LEU A 16 16.26 -6.16 -6.94
CA LEU A 16 17.17 -7.04 -7.68
C LEU A 16 18.58 -6.42 -7.67
N GLY A 17 19.50 -7.07 -6.96
CA GLY A 17 20.86 -7.26 -7.46
C GLY A 17 21.95 -6.25 -7.10
N VAL A 18 22.21 -6.02 -5.80
CA VAL A 18 23.60 -6.04 -5.31
C VAL A 18 23.64 -6.88 -4.03
N CYS A 19 23.85 -8.19 -4.20
CA CYS A 19 24.38 -9.04 -3.13
C CYS A 19 25.84 -8.63 -2.91
N GLY A 20 26.05 -7.61 -2.08
CA GLY A 20 27.38 -7.12 -1.72
C GLY A 20 27.32 -5.70 -1.16
N GLY A 21 27.03 -5.56 0.15
CA GLY A 21 27.32 -4.30 0.85
C GLY A 21 26.34 -3.80 1.92
N TYR A 22 25.16 -4.39 2.12
CA TYR A 22 24.17 -3.82 3.07
C TYR A 22 24.14 -4.45 4.47
N ALA A 23 25.21 -5.14 4.89
CA ALA A 23 25.33 -5.64 6.27
C ALA A 23 25.51 -4.51 7.31
N GLY A 24 25.90 -3.29 6.89
CA GLY A 24 26.20 -2.16 7.78
C GLY A 24 25.10 -1.11 8.02
N GLN A 25 23.95 -1.16 7.31
CA GLN A 25 22.90 -0.13 7.42
C GLN A 25 21.77 -0.45 8.42
N LYS A 26 21.60 -1.72 8.82
CA LYS A 26 20.54 -2.11 9.76
C LYS A 26 20.69 -1.46 11.14
N SER A 27 21.91 -1.21 11.59
CA SER A 27 22.19 -0.57 12.88
C SER A 27 21.70 0.89 12.87
N LYS A 28 22.05 1.67 11.84
CA LYS A 28 21.75 3.10 11.76
C LYS A 28 20.25 3.42 11.64
N LEU A 29 19.45 2.54 11.01
CA LEU A 29 17.99 2.73 10.89
C LEU A 29 17.26 2.59 12.23
N LYS A 30 17.68 1.66 13.10
CA LYS A 30 17.03 1.45 14.40
C LYS A 30 17.19 2.65 15.34
N TYR A 31 18.25 3.44 15.18
CA TYR A 31 18.48 4.68 15.94
C TYR A 31 17.80 5.91 15.33
N HIS A 32 17.13 5.78 14.18
CA HIS A 32 16.42 6.91 13.60
C HIS A 32 15.23 7.30 14.49
N LYS A 33 15.05 8.60 14.75
CA LYS A 33 14.00 9.12 15.65
C LYS A 33 12.57 8.65 15.34
N ASN A 34 12.30 8.32 14.09
CA ASN A 34 10.99 7.86 13.62
C ASN A 34 10.85 6.33 13.56
N TRP A 35 11.88 5.56 13.93
CA TRP A 35 11.84 4.09 13.91
C TRP A 35 10.68 3.53 14.75
N LYS A 36 10.43 4.15 15.91
CA LYS A 36 9.31 3.83 16.82
C LYS A 36 7.90 4.01 16.23
N LEU A 37 7.76 4.64 15.06
CA LEU A 37 6.47 4.81 14.39
C LEU A 37 6.10 3.60 13.52
N LEU A 38 7.04 2.69 13.28
CA LEU A 38 6.78 1.46 12.55
C LEU A 38 6.23 0.40 13.51
N PRO A 39 5.30 -0.45 13.03
CA PRO A 39 4.80 -1.57 13.80
C PRO A 39 5.93 -2.55 14.14
N ASP A 40 5.79 -3.23 15.27
CA ASP A 40 6.72 -4.29 15.65
C ASP A 40 6.74 -5.40 14.59
N GLN A 41 7.89 -6.04 14.42
CA GLN A 41 8.08 -7.06 13.38
C GLN A 41 7.18 -8.29 13.57
N SER A 42 6.71 -8.54 14.80
CA SER A 42 5.70 -9.57 15.09
C SER A 42 4.28 -9.19 14.66
N SER A 43 4.04 -7.96 14.20
CA SER A 43 2.71 -7.41 13.91
C SER A 43 2.50 -6.96 12.46
N CYS A 44 3.57 -6.85 11.66
CA CYS A 44 3.51 -6.45 10.26
C CYS A 44 3.95 -7.57 9.30
N GLY A 45 3.65 -7.42 8.00
CA GLY A 45 4.11 -8.35 6.96
C GLY A 45 3.50 -9.76 7.00
N LYS A 46 2.48 -10.00 7.83
CA LYS A 46 1.78 -11.29 7.90
C LYS A 46 0.83 -11.46 6.73
N SER A 47 1.16 -12.37 5.82
CA SER A 47 0.35 -12.78 4.68
C SER A 47 0.16 -14.29 4.73
N ASN A 48 -0.99 -14.77 4.24
CA ASN A 48 -1.28 -16.20 4.12
C ASN A 48 -0.59 -16.85 2.90
N SER A 49 0.47 -16.23 2.37
CA SER A 49 1.23 -16.70 1.21
C SER A 49 2.73 -16.51 1.44
N TYR A 50 3.46 -17.60 1.21
CA TYR A 50 4.92 -17.67 1.24
C TYR A 50 5.53 -17.76 -0.17
N GLU A 51 4.69 -17.68 -1.21
CA GLU A 51 5.11 -17.89 -2.59
C GLU A 51 5.54 -16.58 -3.26
N ARG A 52 6.64 -16.66 -4.02
CA ARG A 52 7.07 -15.56 -4.90
C ARG A 52 6.22 -15.58 -6.16
N ILE A 53 5.68 -14.42 -6.53
CA ILE A 53 4.82 -14.27 -7.71
C ILE A 53 5.70 -14.29 -8.98
N VAL A 54 5.60 -15.36 -9.77
CA VAL A 54 6.12 -15.44 -11.14
C VAL A 54 4.93 -15.80 -12.04
N GLY A 55 4.61 -14.98 -13.05
CA GLY A 55 3.44 -15.20 -13.92
C GLY A 55 2.09 -15.03 -13.19
N GLY A 56 1.93 -13.90 -12.48
CA GLY A 56 0.95 -13.73 -11.40
C GLY A 56 -0.50 -14.16 -11.68
N SER A 57 -1.15 -14.60 -10.59
CA SER A 57 -2.55 -15.00 -10.52
C SER A 57 -3.35 -14.04 -9.63
N ALA A 58 -4.67 -14.15 -9.65
CA ALA A 58 -5.52 -13.41 -8.73
C ALA A 58 -5.16 -13.75 -7.27
N ALA A 59 -5.03 -12.73 -6.43
CA ALA A 59 -4.82 -12.94 -5.00
C ALA A 59 -6.02 -13.68 -4.38
N LYS A 60 -5.79 -14.38 -3.27
CA LYS A 60 -6.84 -14.89 -2.39
C LYS A 60 -7.41 -13.78 -1.52
N LEU A 61 -8.62 -13.97 -1.01
CA LEU A 61 -9.30 -12.97 -0.19
C LEU A 61 -8.46 -12.63 1.05
N GLY A 62 -8.07 -11.37 1.20
CA GLY A 62 -7.24 -10.88 2.30
C GLY A 62 -5.84 -11.50 2.35
N GLN A 63 -5.25 -11.90 1.22
CA GLN A 63 -3.86 -12.38 1.15
C GLN A 63 -2.85 -11.26 1.45
N TYR A 64 -3.13 -10.04 0.97
CA TYR A 64 -2.26 -8.87 1.13
C TYR A 64 -3.00 -7.72 1.83
N PRO A 65 -3.19 -7.79 3.17
CA PRO A 65 -4.05 -6.86 3.90
C PRO A 65 -3.54 -5.41 3.96
N TRP A 66 -2.26 -5.18 3.66
CA TRP A 66 -1.66 -3.85 3.60
C TRP A 66 -1.89 -3.13 2.28
N MET A 67 -2.49 -3.78 1.27
CA MET A 67 -2.78 -3.13 0.00
C MET A 67 -3.72 -1.94 0.20
N ALA A 68 -3.35 -0.81 -0.38
CA ALA A 68 -4.09 0.43 -0.30
C ALA A 68 -4.27 1.01 -1.69
N ASN A 69 -5.51 1.41 -2.01
CA ASN A 69 -5.87 2.01 -3.27
C ASN A 69 -5.96 3.53 -3.09
N LEU A 70 -5.22 4.29 -3.88
CA LEU A 70 -5.25 5.75 -3.89
C LEU A 70 -6.34 6.17 -4.85
N ILE A 71 -7.38 6.82 -4.33
CA ILE A 71 -8.58 7.14 -5.10
C ILE A 71 -8.90 8.62 -5.08
N ARG A 72 -9.50 9.08 -6.17
CA ARG A 72 -10.17 10.38 -6.23
C ARG A 72 -11.68 10.14 -6.17
N LYS A 73 -12.35 10.81 -5.24
CA LYS A 73 -13.81 10.91 -5.20
C LYS A 73 -14.23 12.32 -5.60
N ASP A 74 -14.97 12.46 -6.68
CA ASP A 74 -15.54 13.73 -7.12
C ASP A 74 -16.94 13.53 -7.72
N LYS A 75 -17.91 14.36 -7.30
CA LYS A 75 -19.31 14.35 -7.80
C LYS A 75 -19.95 12.96 -7.95
N GLY A 76 -19.67 12.04 -7.03
CA GLY A 76 -20.21 10.67 -7.05
C GLY A 76 -19.43 9.68 -7.92
N HIS A 77 -18.39 10.10 -8.62
CA HIS A 77 -17.46 9.24 -9.32
C HIS A 77 -16.25 8.87 -8.44
N ILE A 78 -15.73 7.65 -8.61
CA ILE A 78 -14.55 7.14 -7.90
C ILE A 78 -13.53 6.68 -8.93
N ASP A 79 -12.39 7.37 -9.00
CA ASP A 79 -11.26 7.00 -9.85
C ASP A 79 -10.20 6.27 -9.02
N LEU A 80 -9.76 5.10 -9.48
CA LEU A 80 -8.53 4.48 -8.98
C LEU A 80 -7.33 5.09 -9.69
N LEU A 81 -6.46 5.76 -8.93
CA LEU A 81 -5.31 6.49 -9.48
C LEU A 81 -4.01 5.69 -9.37
N CYS A 82 -3.77 5.08 -8.21
CA CYS A 82 -2.52 4.41 -7.90
C CYS A 82 -2.70 3.38 -6.78
N GLY A 83 -1.66 2.57 -6.54
CA GLY A 83 -1.53 1.72 -5.37
C GLY A 83 -0.64 2.32 -4.26
N GLY A 84 -0.68 1.69 -3.11
CA GLY A 84 0.17 1.98 -1.96
C GLY A 84 0.14 0.84 -0.95
N SER A 85 0.95 0.98 0.09
CA SER A 85 1.08 -0.01 1.16
C SER A 85 0.89 0.68 2.51
N LEU A 86 -0.04 0.17 3.31
CA LEU A 86 -0.23 0.61 4.68
C LEU A 86 0.95 0.16 5.54
N ILE A 87 1.73 1.12 6.05
CA ILE A 87 2.95 0.84 6.82
C ILE A 87 2.75 0.95 8.33
N ASN A 88 1.68 1.62 8.77
CA ASN A 88 1.18 1.62 10.14
C ASN A 88 -0.29 2.05 10.14
N GLU A 89 -0.88 2.25 11.33
CA GLU A 89 -2.29 2.59 11.51
C GLU A 89 -2.76 3.89 10.84
N ASN A 90 -1.87 4.78 10.37
CA ASN A 90 -2.28 6.04 9.75
C ASN A 90 -1.34 6.55 8.65
N HIS A 91 -0.39 5.75 8.19
CA HIS A 91 0.53 6.09 7.11
C HIS A 91 0.51 5.05 6.01
N VAL A 92 0.45 5.54 4.78
CA VAL A 92 0.55 4.76 3.55
C VAL A 92 1.81 5.20 2.81
N LEU A 93 2.61 4.21 2.42
CA LEU A 93 3.75 4.37 1.54
C LEU A 93 3.30 4.21 0.10
N THR A 94 3.75 5.09 -0.78
CA THR A 94 3.42 5.05 -2.22
C THR A 94 4.56 5.70 -3.01
N ALA A 95 4.43 5.76 -4.33
CA ALA A 95 5.33 6.49 -5.20
C ALA A 95 5.05 8.01 -5.15
N ALA A 96 6.07 8.83 -5.36
CA ALA A 96 5.90 10.28 -5.39
C ALA A 96 5.08 10.77 -6.59
N HIS A 97 5.22 10.10 -7.74
CA HIS A 97 4.43 10.42 -8.94
C HIS A 97 2.93 10.15 -8.75
N CYS A 98 2.54 9.27 -7.81
CA CYS A 98 1.14 9.00 -7.49
C CYS A 98 0.45 10.15 -6.74
N ILE A 99 1.20 11.12 -6.22
CA ILE A 99 0.64 12.30 -5.56
C ILE A 99 0.24 13.34 -6.62
N VAL A 100 -0.95 13.13 -7.19
CA VAL A 100 -1.54 13.97 -8.25
C VAL A 100 -2.67 14.88 -7.73
N SER A 101 -3.07 15.85 -8.54
CA SER A 101 -4.19 16.73 -8.20
C SER A 101 -5.50 15.95 -8.08
N GLY A 102 -6.29 16.27 -7.04
CA GLY A 102 -7.57 15.62 -6.77
C GLY A 102 -7.50 14.30 -5.99
N LEU A 103 -6.30 13.76 -5.71
CA LEU A 103 -6.14 12.64 -4.79
C LEU A 103 -6.64 13.03 -3.39
N ASN A 104 -7.66 12.34 -2.88
CA ASN A 104 -8.33 12.76 -1.65
C ASN A 104 -8.70 11.62 -0.68
N PHE A 105 -8.73 10.35 -1.11
CA PHE A 105 -8.96 9.21 -0.24
C PHE A 105 -7.96 8.08 -0.48
N VAL A 106 -7.78 7.26 0.55
CA VAL A 106 -7.16 5.94 0.47
C VAL A 106 -8.20 4.90 0.85
N ARG A 107 -8.44 3.93 -0.03
CA ARG A 107 -9.25 2.75 0.25
C ARG A 107 -8.38 1.60 0.77
N VAL A 108 -8.81 0.99 1.88
CA VAL A 108 -8.11 -0.15 2.50
C VAL A 108 -9.10 -1.30 2.71
N GLY A 109 -8.61 -2.54 2.57
CA GLY A 109 -9.42 -3.76 2.75
C GLY A 109 -10.20 -4.18 1.50
N GLU A 110 -9.85 -3.64 0.34
CA GLU A 110 -10.48 -3.97 -0.94
C GLU A 110 -9.93 -5.27 -1.53
N TYR A 111 -10.77 -6.01 -2.25
CA TYR A 111 -10.36 -7.21 -2.97
C TYR A 111 -10.83 -7.20 -4.43
N ASN A 112 -12.08 -6.84 -4.71
CA ASN A 112 -12.62 -6.75 -6.06
C ASN A 112 -13.33 -5.41 -6.27
N LEU A 113 -12.79 -4.60 -7.19
CA LEU A 113 -13.26 -3.24 -7.44
C LEU A 113 -14.67 -3.18 -8.05
N ASP A 114 -15.15 -4.28 -8.62
CA ASP A 114 -16.46 -4.36 -9.25
C ASP A 114 -17.57 -4.73 -8.25
N THR A 115 -17.21 -5.16 -7.03
CA THR A 115 -18.15 -5.66 -6.02
C THR A 115 -18.07 -4.88 -4.72
N THR A 116 -19.21 -4.74 -4.03
CA THR A 116 -19.25 -4.08 -2.71
C THR A 116 -19.05 -5.05 -1.55
N LEU A 117 -19.25 -6.34 -1.78
CA LEU A 117 -19.10 -7.41 -0.81
C LEU A 117 -18.28 -8.52 -1.47
N ASP A 118 -17.14 -8.81 -0.87
CA ASP A 118 -16.16 -9.74 -1.43
C ASP A 118 -16.17 -11.04 -0.64
N CYS A 119 -16.48 -12.15 -1.31
CA CYS A 119 -16.56 -13.47 -0.70
C CYS A 119 -15.75 -14.49 -1.49
N GLU A 120 -15.13 -15.43 -0.77
CA GLU A 120 -14.46 -16.60 -1.32
C GLU A 120 -15.07 -17.83 -0.64
N GLY A 121 -15.92 -18.56 -1.37
CA GLY A 121 -16.77 -19.60 -0.80
C GLY A 121 -17.81 -19.02 0.17
N SER A 122 -17.90 -19.56 1.39
CA SER A 122 -18.81 -19.10 2.44
C SER A 122 -18.24 -17.97 3.32
N VAL A 123 -17.00 -17.54 3.07
CA VAL A 123 -16.32 -16.51 3.89
C VAL A 123 -16.31 -15.19 3.13
N CYS A 124 -16.81 -14.13 3.77
CA CYS A 124 -16.82 -12.78 3.21
C CYS A 124 -15.92 -11.84 4.02
N ALA A 125 -15.23 -10.94 3.32
CA ALA A 125 -14.46 -9.87 3.93
C ALA A 125 -15.38 -8.72 4.38
N PRO A 126 -14.99 -7.98 5.43
CA PRO A 126 -15.59 -6.68 5.71
C PRO A 126 -15.46 -5.75 4.50
N ARG A 127 -16.41 -4.81 4.36
CA ARG A 127 -16.36 -3.83 3.28
C ARG A 127 -15.08 -2.99 3.35
N ALA A 128 -14.54 -2.65 2.19
CA ALA A 128 -13.44 -1.72 2.09
C ALA A 128 -13.82 -0.35 2.69
N ILE A 129 -12.86 0.29 3.36
CA ILE A 129 -13.06 1.56 4.06
C ILE A 129 -12.23 2.65 3.40
N ASP A 130 -12.86 3.79 3.15
CA ASP A 130 -12.23 4.95 2.52
C ASP A 130 -11.82 5.99 3.58
N TYR A 131 -10.51 6.17 3.72
CA TYR A 131 -9.90 7.11 4.66
C TYR A 131 -9.54 8.41 3.95
N ARG A 132 -10.00 9.55 4.49
CA ARG A 132 -9.59 10.87 3.98
C ARG A 132 -8.09 11.08 4.18
N ILE A 133 -7.44 11.63 3.16
CA ILE A 133 -6.03 12.03 3.25
C ILE A 133 -5.94 13.32 4.07
N LEU A 134 -5.09 13.30 5.11
CA LEU A 134 -4.75 14.48 5.91
C LEU A 134 -3.58 15.25 5.28
N LYS A 135 -2.55 14.52 4.84
CA LYS A 135 -1.36 15.11 4.23
C LYS A 135 -0.70 14.10 3.31
N ALA A 136 -0.24 14.53 2.15
CA ALA A 136 0.64 13.75 1.28
C ALA A 136 1.97 14.49 1.12
N VAL A 137 3.08 13.78 1.28
CA VAL A 137 4.43 14.35 1.23
C VAL A 137 5.27 13.53 0.27
N ARG A 138 5.64 14.13 -0.86
CA ARG A 138 6.65 13.57 -1.77
C ARG A 138 8.03 13.70 -1.13
N HIS A 139 8.92 12.77 -1.45
CA HIS A 139 10.32 12.90 -1.07
C HIS A 139 10.87 14.27 -1.51
N PRO A 140 11.59 15.03 -0.66
CA PRO A 140 12.09 16.36 -1.02
C PRO A 140 13.00 16.38 -2.25
N GLY A 141 13.73 15.28 -2.47
CA GLY A 141 14.58 15.09 -3.64
C GLY A 141 13.86 14.57 -4.89
N TYR A 142 12.53 14.39 -4.87
CA TYR A 142 11.81 13.83 -6.01
C TYR A 142 11.98 14.69 -7.27
N ARG A 143 12.37 14.06 -8.38
CA ARG A 143 12.54 14.71 -9.69
C ARG A 143 11.65 14.05 -10.74
N ALA A 144 10.50 14.67 -11.02
CA ALA A 144 9.47 14.10 -11.91
C ALA A 144 9.99 13.66 -13.29
N ARG A 145 10.81 14.49 -13.96
CA ARG A 145 11.34 14.15 -15.30
C ARG A 145 12.24 12.92 -15.34
N LYS A 146 12.94 12.62 -14.24
CA LYS A 146 13.89 11.51 -14.15
C LYS A 146 13.37 10.35 -13.29
N MET A 147 12.17 10.47 -12.72
CA MET A 147 11.61 9.56 -11.71
C MET A 147 12.59 9.22 -10.56
N LEU A 148 13.46 10.17 -10.20
CA LEU A 148 14.41 9.97 -9.10
C LEU A 148 13.74 10.22 -7.76
N HIS A 149 14.09 9.39 -6.76
CA HIS A 149 13.51 9.43 -5.41
C HIS A 149 11.98 9.35 -5.41
N ASP A 150 11.44 8.43 -6.21
CA ASP A 150 10.01 8.26 -6.41
C ASP A 150 9.33 7.55 -5.25
N ILE A 151 9.27 8.23 -4.11
CA ILE A 151 8.69 7.73 -2.86
C ILE A 151 7.93 8.87 -2.15
N ALA A 152 6.78 8.54 -1.58
CA ALA A 152 5.95 9.47 -0.84
C ALA A 152 5.26 8.80 0.34
N LEU A 153 4.93 9.62 1.34
CA LEU A 153 4.14 9.22 2.50
C LEU A 153 2.81 9.97 2.50
N ILE A 154 1.74 9.22 2.68
CA ILE A 154 0.38 9.73 2.89
C ILE A 154 0.01 9.50 4.35
N LYS A 155 -0.39 10.55 5.05
CA LYS A 155 -0.97 10.49 6.40
C LYS A 155 -2.49 10.54 6.29
N LEU A 156 -3.16 9.58 6.92
CA LEU A 156 -4.61 9.47 6.97
C LEU A 156 -5.20 10.36 8.08
N LYS A 157 -6.44 10.82 7.90
CA LYS A 157 -7.16 11.65 8.88
C LYS A 157 -7.61 10.85 10.12
N SER A 158 -7.89 9.56 9.96
CA SER A 158 -8.26 8.63 11.02
C SER A 158 -7.36 7.39 11.00
N ARG A 159 -7.27 6.71 12.15
CA ARG A 159 -6.50 5.47 12.29
C ARG A 159 -7.28 4.29 11.70
N VAL A 160 -6.58 3.44 10.96
CA VAL A 160 -7.06 2.14 10.49
C VAL A 160 -7.11 1.18 11.67
N ARG A 161 -8.22 0.47 11.82
CA ARG A 161 -8.35 -0.61 12.80
C ARG A 161 -7.91 -1.92 12.15
N PHE A 162 -6.80 -2.48 12.60
CA PHE A 162 -6.33 -3.78 12.12
C PHE A 162 -7.23 -4.89 12.66
N THR A 163 -7.85 -5.64 11.75
CA THR A 163 -8.57 -6.86 12.08
C THR A 163 -7.60 -8.04 11.96
N ARG A 164 -7.60 -8.92 12.96
CA ARG A 164 -6.96 -10.23 12.82
C ARG A 164 -7.88 -11.11 11.98
N LYS A 165 -7.29 -11.96 11.12
CA LYS A 165 -7.96 -13.17 10.66
C LYS A 165 -7.99 -14.18 11.79
#